data_AF-A0A8R1IMW0-F1
#
_entry.id   AF-A0A8R1IMW0-F1
#
_cell.length_a   1.000
_cell.length_b   1.000
_cell.length_c   1.000
_cell.angle_alpha   90.00
_cell.angle_beta   90.00
_cell.angle_gamma   90.00
#
_symmetry.space_group_name_H-M   'P 1'
#
loop_
_entity.id
_entity.type
_entity.pdbx_description
1 polymer ?
#
loop_
_entity_poly.entity_id
_entity_poly.type
_entity_poly.pdbx_seq_one_letter_code
_entity_poly.pdbx_strand_id
1 'polypeptide(L)'
;MTFLVLLGGSKLLAVTTSTVSYIMVSNRSITKGRQRKVTAREEQYILRVLPNSPKSLRKVQGELDLNVCKSTIRNVIKRSGIIVRQKMVKVLEMMPHHKTTRLCPTVYLKSFKPMLTKLPLSFSLF
;
A
#
# COMPACT_ATOMS: atom_id res chain seq x y z
N MET A 1 -51.41 -18.05 6.05
CA MET A 1 -51.30 -16.63 6.43
C MET A 1 -50.08 -16.04 5.74
N THR A 2 -50.27 -15.01 4.93
CA THR A 2 -49.22 -14.32 4.16
C THR A 2 -48.99 -12.95 4.79
N PHE A 3 -47.72 -12.56 4.96
CA PHE A 3 -47.35 -11.28 5.56
C PHE A 3 -46.69 -10.39 4.52
N LEU A 4 -47.00 -9.10 4.53
CA LEU A 4 -46.34 -8.09 3.70
C LEU A 4 -45.13 -7.53 4.47
N VAL A 5 -43.93 -7.78 3.97
CA VAL A 5 -42.69 -7.29 4.59
C VAL A 5 -42.15 -6.11 3.78
N LEU A 6 -41.86 -5.01 4.46
CA LEU A 6 -41.22 -3.80 3.91
C LEU A 6 -39.70 -3.98 3.96
N LEU A 7 -39.09 -4.19 2.79
CA LEU A 7 -37.64 -4.14 2.65
C LEU A 7 -37.25 -2.71 2.28
N GLY A 8 -36.34 -2.12 3.07
CA GLY A 8 -35.96 -0.70 3.04
C GLY A 8 -36.01 -0.06 1.64
N GLY A 9 -36.94 0.87 1.46
CA GLY A 9 -37.22 1.55 0.19
C GLY A 9 -38.45 1.00 -0.54
N SER A 10 -39.65 1.32 -0.02
CA SER A 10 -40.96 1.32 -0.71
C SER A 10 -41.41 0.07 -1.50
N LYS A 11 -40.74 -1.07 -1.35
CA LYS A 11 -41.15 -2.36 -1.95
C LYS A 11 -41.77 -3.26 -0.89
N LEU A 12 -43.04 -3.58 -1.10
CA LEU A 12 -43.79 -4.57 -0.32
C LEU A 12 -43.67 -5.93 -1.00
N LEU A 13 -43.18 -6.93 -0.26
CA LEU A 13 -43.09 -8.30 -0.73
C LEU A 13 -44.02 -9.17 0.10
N ALA A 14 -44.87 -9.97 -0.55
CA ALA A 14 -45.71 -10.94 0.12
C ALA A 14 -44.86 -12.18 0.44
N VAL A 15 -44.67 -12.46 1.72
CA VAL A 15 -43.79 -13.50 2.23
C VAL A 15 -44.62 -14.47 3.09
N THR A 16 -44.29 -15.76 3.07
CA THR A 16 -45.03 -16.76 3.85
C THR A 16 -44.56 -16.76 5.32
N THR A 17 -45.42 -17.23 6.23
CA THR A 17 -45.10 -17.36 7.66
C THR A 17 -43.79 -18.12 7.91
N SER A 18 -43.50 -19.14 7.09
CA SER A 18 -42.28 -19.94 7.18
C SER A 18 -41.02 -19.15 6.81
N THR A 19 -41.08 -18.25 5.82
CA THR A 19 -39.94 -17.42 5.43
C THR A 19 -39.71 -16.27 6.41
N VAL A 20 -40.76 -15.68 6.98
CA VAL A 20 -40.63 -14.68 8.05
C VAL A 20 -40.01 -15.31 9.30
N SER A 21 -40.50 -16.48 9.72
CA SER A 21 -39.90 -17.26 10.82
C SER A 21 -38.44 -17.62 10.54
N TYR A 22 -38.15 -18.11 9.32
CA TYR A 22 -36.78 -18.41 8.91
C TYR A 22 -35.88 -17.17 8.96
N ILE A 23 -36.31 -16.00 8.47
CA ILE A 23 -35.51 -14.77 8.52
C ILE A 23 -35.27 -14.30 9.96
N MET A 24 -36.28 -14.39 10.82
CA MET A 24 -36.19 -13.99 12.23
C MET A 24 -35.29 -14.93 13.06
N VAL A 25 -35.22 -16.22 12.69
CA VAL A 25 -34.39 -17.24 13.35
C VAL A 25 -32.98 -17.35 12.73
N SER A 26 -32.83 -16.97 11.47
CA SER A 26 -31.56 -17.03 10.74
C SER A 26 -30.61 -15.93 11.22
N ASN A 27 -29.82 -16.22 12.26
CA ASN A 27 -28.49 -15.63 12.37
C ASN A 27 -27.79 -15.84 11.02
N ARG A 28 -27.55 -14.76 10.26
CA ARG A 28 -26.89 -14.80 8.94
C ARG A 28 -25.67 -15.71 9.01
N SER A 29 -25.83 -16.96 8.56
CA SER A 29 -24.73 -17.90 8.56
C SER A 29 -23.73 -17.38 7.53
N ILE A 30 -22.48 -17.20 7.97
CA ILE A 30 -21.41 -16.77 7.07
C ILE A 30 -21.26 -17.88 6.03
N THR A 31 -21.84 -17.68 4.85
CA THR A 31 -21.71 -18.62 3.75
C THR A 31 -20.24 -18.70 3.42
N LYS A 32 -19.62 -19.85 3.67
CA LYS A 32 -18.20 -20.07 3.38
C LYS A 32 -18.01 -19.91 1.86
N GLY A 33 -17.38 -18.82 1.46
CA GLY A 33 -17.09 -18.53 0.06
C GLY A 33 -16.16 -19.58 -0.55
N ARG A 34 -15.95 -19.48 -1.86
CA ARG A 34 -15.02 -20.36 -2.59
C ARG A 34 -13.65 -20.41 -1.90
N GLN A 35 -13.14 -21.62 -1.72
CA GLN A 35 -11.79 -21.82 -1.17
C GLN A 35 -10.74 -21.11 -2.02
N ARG A 36 -9.72 -20.56 -1.34
CA ARG A 36 -8.61 -19.87 -2.00
C ARG A 36 -7.69 -20.89 -2.64
N LYS A 37 -7.07 -20.48 -3.76
CA LYS A 37 -6.04 -21.27 -4.46
C LYS A 37 -4.70 -21.35 -3.70
N VAL A 38 -4.51 -20.49 -2.71
CA VAL A 38 -3.26 -20.34 -1.96
C VAL A 38 -3.54 -20.66 -0.51
N THR A 39 -2.71 -21.50 0.08
CA THR A 39 -2.75 -21.85 1.50
C THR A 39 -2.14 -20.73 2.35
N ALA A 40 -2.46 -20.68 3.65
CA ALA A 40 -1.89 -19.67 4.54
C ALA A 40 -0.35 -19.71 4.60
N ARG A 41 0.24 -20.91 4.47
CA ARG A 41 1.71 -21.09 4.44
C ARG A 41 2.31 -20.50 3.19
N GLU A 42 1.70 -20.74 2.03
CA GLU A 42 2.14 -20.16 0.77
C GLU A 42 1.94 -18.63 0.75
N GLU A 43 0.84 -18.11 1.32
CA GLU A 43 0.66 -16.67 1.47
C GLU A 43 1.82 -16.06 2.29
N GLN A 44 2.22 -16.69 3.40
CA GLN A 44 3.38 -16.24 4.18
C GLN A 44 4.70 -16.40 3.42
N TYR A 45 4.87 -17.49 2.66
CA TYR A 45 6.06 -17.70 1.84
C TYR A 45 6.20 -16.60 0.78
N ILE A 46 5.12 -16.27 0.08
CA ILE A 46 5.06 -15.16 -0.88
C ILE A 46 5.45 -13.84 -0.21
N LEU A 47 4.96 -13.57 1.00
CA LEU A 47 5.27 -12.33 1.72
C LEU A 47 6.71 -12.27 2.23
N ARG A 48 7.31 -13.41 2.58
CA ARG A 48 8.73 -13.51 2.98
C ARG A 48 9.68 -13.36 1.80
N VAL A 49 9.36 -14.03 0.68
CA VAL A 49 10.16 -14.02 -0.56
C VAL A 49 10.06 -12.70 -1.30
N LEU A 50 9.04 -11.88 -1.02
CA LEU A 50 8.89 -10.55 -1.59
C LEU A 50 9.48 -9.49 -0.64
N PRO A 51 10.81 -9.24 -0.63
CA PRO A 51 11.35 -8.10 0.08
C PRO A 51 10.87 -6.80 -0.56
N ASN A 52 11.03 -5.66 0.14
CA ASN A 52 10.80 -4.29 -0.34
C ASN A 52 11.67 -3.88 -1.57
N SER A 53 12.28 -4.86 -2.25
CA SER A 53 13.02 -4.67 -3.48
C SER A 53 12.09 -4.34 -4.67
N PRO A 54 12.56 -3.57 -5.65
CA PRO A 54 11.81 -3.23 -6.85
C PRO A 54 11.77 -4.38 -7.88
N LYS A 55 11.43 -5.61 -7.45
CA LYS A 55 11.27 -6.77 -8.34
C LYS A 55 9.91 -6.74 -9.04
N SER A 56 9.90 -7.10 -10.32
CA SER A 56 8.65 -7.28 -11.07
C SER A 56 7.93 -8.55 -10.63
N LEU A 57 6.59 -8.56 -10.72
CA LEU A 57 5.79 -9.75 -10.38
C LEU A 57 6.15 -10.98 -11.21
N ARG A 58 6.66 -10.80 -12.43
CA ARG A 58 7.08 -11.91 -13.29
C ARG A 58 8.34 -12.57 -12.76
N LYS A 59 9.33 -11.78 -12.30
CA LYS A 59 10.55 -12.31 -11.67
C LYS A 59 10.21 -13.06 -10.39
N VAL A 60 9.38 -12.45 -9.55
CA VAL A 60 8.89 -13.07 -8.31
C VAL A 60 8.14 -14.37 -8.58
N GLN A 61 7.30 -14.40 -9.61
CA GLN A 61 6.62 -15.64 -10.00
C GLN A 61 7.59 -16.73 -10.45
N GLY A 62 8.72 -16.38 -11.09
CA GLY A 62 9.75 -17.36 -11.45
C GLY A 62 10.62 -17.79 -10.28
N GLU A 63 10.75 -16.96 -9.24
CA GLU A 63 11.45 -17.30 -7.98
C GLU A 63 10.56 -18.12 -7.03
N LEU A 64 9.25 -18.00 -7.16
CA LEU A 64 8.28 -18.80 -6.43
C LEU A 64 8.00 -20.08 -7.22
N ASP A 65 8.36 -21.23 -6.65
CA ASP A 65 7.99 -22.55 -7.18
C ASP A 65 6.49 -22.87 -6.94
N LEU A 66 5.60 -21.89 -7.18
CA LEU A 66 4.16 -21.99 -6.98
C LEU A 66 3.44 -21.88 -8.32
N ASN A 67 2.55 -22.82 -8.60
CA ASN A 67 1.68 -22.78 -9.78
C ASN A 67 0.50 -21.80 -9.59
N VAL A 68 0.83 -20.52 -9.43
CA VAL A 68 -0.14 -19.44 -9.21
C VAL A 68 0.04 -18.35 -10.26
N CYS A 69 -1.08 -17.78 -10.71
CA CYS A 69 -1.03 -16.68 -11.66
C CYS A 69 -0.58 -15.37 -10.98
N LYS A 70 0.02 -14.46 -11.77
CA LYS A 70 0.49 -13.14 -11.31
C LYS A 70 -0.57 -12.33 -10.56
N SER A 71 -1.83 -12.43 -10.97
CA SER A 71 -2.95 -11.74 -10.32
C SER A 71 -3.23 -12.28 -8.92
N THR A 72 -3.02 -13.57 -8.68
CA THR A 72 -3.13 -14.18 -7.35
C THR A 72 -2.08 -13.62 -6.41
N ILE A 73 -0.81 -13.57 -6.85
CA ILE A 73 0.29 -12.96 -6.07
C ILE A 73 -0.03 -11.49 -5.76
N ARG A 74 -0.50 -10.72 -6.75
CA ARG A 74 -0.92 -9.33 -6.55
C ARG A 74 -2.03 -9.19 -5.51
N ASN A 75 -3.01 -10.09 -5.52
CA ASN A 75 -4.11 -10.07 -4.57
C ASN A 75 -3.64 -10.42 -3.15
N VAL A 76 -2.70 -11.35 -2.98
CA VAL A 76 -2.07 -11.66 -1.69
C VAL A 76 -1.37 -10.43 -1.12
N ILE A 77 -0.55 -9.75 -1.93
CA ILE A 77 0.13 -8.50 -1.53
C ILE A 77 -0.86 -7.41 -1.15
N LYS A 78 -1.92 -7.20 -1.96
CA LYS A 78 -2.92 -6.16 -1.69
C LYS A 78 -3.68 -6.44 -0.39
N ARG A 79 -3.95 -7.71 -0.07
CA ARG A 79 -4.66 -8.11 1.15
C ARG A 79 -3.78 -8.04 2.40
N SER A 80 -2.48 -8.31 2.28
CA SER A 80 -1.60 -8.34 3.44
C SER A 80 -1.42 -6.96 4.06
N GLY A 81 -1.46 -5.88 3.27
CA GLY A 81 -1.31 -4.51 3.75
C GLY A 81 0.08 -4.16 4.31
N ILE A 82 0.96 -5.15 4.50
CA ILE A 82 2.32 -5.01 5.03
C ILE A 82 3.25 -4.38 3.98
N ILE A 83 3.10 -4.78 2.71
CA ILE A 83 4.00 -4.37 1.63
C ILE A 83 3.33 -3.24 0.83
N VAL A 84 3.82 -2.01 1.03
CA VAL A 84 3.37 -0.86 0.26
C VAL A 84 4.25 -0.69 -0.97
N ARG A 85 3.67 -0.89 -2.16
CA ARG A 85 4.36 -0.60 -3.42
C ARG A 85 4.31 0.89 -3.70
N GLN A 86 5.42 1.57 -3.43
CA GLN A 86 5.60 2.96 -3.78
C GLN A 86 6.28 3.10 -5.14
N LYS A 87 5.86 4.09 -5.92
CA LYS A 87 6.58 4.50 -7.12
C LYS A 87 7.80 5.31 -6.66
N MET A 88 9.00 4.79 -6.88
CA MET A 88 10.21 5.56 -6.60
C MET A 88 10.26 6.76 -7.55
N VAL A 89 10.44 7.95 -6.98
CA VAL A 89 10.79 9.15 -7.76
C VAL A 89 12.23 8.98 -8.20
N LYS A 90 12.52 9.30 -9.47
CA LYS A 90 13.91 9.31 -9.95
C LYS A 90 14.68 10.34 -9.13
N VAL A 91 15.63 9.87 -8.32
CA VAL A 91 16.60 10.73 -7.67
C VAL A 91 17.59 11.20 -8.74
N LEU A 92 17.83 12.50 -8.80
CA LEU A 92 18.88 13.07 -9.65
C LEU A 92 20.21 12.42 -9.24
N GLU A 93 20.96 11.86 -10.20
CA GLU A 93 22.25 11.26 -9.87
C GLU A 93 23.17 12.31 -9.24
N MET A 94 23.46 12.14 -7.95
CA MET A 94 24.27 13.11 -7.24
C MET A 94 25.73 13.00 -7.71
N MET A 95 26.21 14.05 -8.36
CA MET A 95 27.63 14.23 -8.63
C MET A 95 28.45 14.14 -7.32
N PRO A 96 29.74 13.73 -7.38
CA PRO A 96 30.58 13.55 -6.21
C PRO A 96 30.59 14.76 -5.27
N HIS A 97 30.64 15.99 -5.81
CA HIS A 97 30.62 17.21 -5.00
C HIS A 97 29.31 17.39 -4.22
N HIS A 98 28.14 17.06 -4.79
CA HIS A 98 26.86 17.09 -4.08
C HIS A 98 26.83 16.12 -2.90
N LYS A 99 27.48 14.96 -3.03
CA LYS A 99 27.63 13.98 -1.93
C LYS A 99 28.52 14.54 -0.82
N THR A 100 29.66 15.12 -1.18
CA THR A 100 30.60 15.72 -0.23
C THR A 100 29.94 16.86 0.56
N THR A 101 29.21 17.76 -0.11
CA THR A 101 28.52 18.88 0.56
C THR A 101 27.41 18.42 1.49
N ARG A 102 26.66 17.35 1.15
CA ARG A 102 25.54 16.85 1.96
C ARG A 102 25.97 15.96 3.13
N LEU A 103 26.99 15.12 2.93
CA LEU A 103 27.43 14.14 3.93
C LEU A 103 28.51 14.68 4.87
N CYS A 104 29.27 15.69 4.43
CA CYS A 104 30.35 16.29 5.21
C CYS A 104 30.35 17.84 5.07
N PRO A 105 29.34 18.53 5.64
CA PRO A 105 29.21 19.98 5.50
C PRO A 105 30.41 20.75 6.10
N THR A 106 31.11 20.16 7.05
CA THR A 106 32.25 20.77 7.77
C THR A 106 33.49 20.97 6.89
N VAL A 107 33.66 20.20 5.81
CA VAL A 107 34.80 20.33 4.88
C VAL A 107 34.54 21.45 3.86
N TYR A 108 33.28 21.65 3.45
CA TYR A 108 32.90 22.69 2.50
C TYR A 108 32.86 24.10 3.09
N LEU A 109 32.62 24.23 4.39
CA LEU A 109 32.64 25.55 5.07
C LEU A 109 34.06 26.14 5.17
N LYS A 110 35.12 25.31 5.13
CA LYS A 110 36.51 25.80 5.11
C LYS A 110 36.95 26.35 3.76
N SER A 111 36.30 25.95 2.67
CA SER A 111 36.61 26.44 1.30
C SER A 111 35.69 27.56 0.84
N PHE A 112 34.61 27.86 1.57
CA PHE A 112 33.80 29.04 1.35
C PHE A 112 34.55 30.27 1.87
N LYS A 113 35.38 30.89 1.01
CA LYS A 113 35.77 32.29 1.24
C LYS A 113 34.46 33.08 1.28
N PRO A 114 34.06 33.72 2.39
CA PRO A 114 32.98 34.68 2.33
C PRO A 114 33.44 35.74 1.33
N MET A 115 32.78 35.80 0.17
CA MET A 115 32.80 37.02 -0.61
C MET A 115 32.10 38.06 0.25
N LEU A 116 32.89 38.75 1.07
CA LEU A 116 32.57 40.08 1.55
C LEU A 116 32.47 40.96 0.30
N THR A 117 31.33 40.89 -0.38
CA THR A 117 30.87 42.02 -1.17
C THR A 117 30.65 43.12 -0.16
N LYS A 118 31.63 44.04 -0.14
CA LYS A 118 31.66 45.28 0.60
C LYS A 118 30.26 45.91 0.58
N LEU A 119 29.49 45.73 1.65
CA LEU A 119 28.36 46.61 1.92
C LEU A 119 28.98 47.97 2.25
N PRO A 120 28.62 49.05 1.54
CA PRO A 120 29.11 50.36 1.92
C PRO A 120 28.57 50.67 3.32
N LEU A 121 29.51 50.80 4.27
CA LEU A 121 29.29 51.43 5.56
C LEU A 121 28.89 52.89 5.31
N SER A 122 27.59 53.15 5.24
CA SER A 122 27.04 54.49 5.44
C SER A 122 25.72 54.38 6.20
N PHE A 123 25.83 54.05 7.49
CA PHE A 123 24.88 54.56 8.47
C PHE A 123 25.52 55.80 9.07
N SER A 124 25.16 56.95 8.50
CA SER A 124 25.42 58.26 9.10
C SER A 124 24.61 58.35 10.40
N LEU A 125 25.32 58.55 11.51
CA LEU A 125 24.77 59.14 12.72
C LEU A 125 24.26 60.55 12.40
N PHE A 126 22.94 60.74 12.47
CA PHE A 126 22.23 61.87 13.08
C PHE A 126 20.71 61.65 12.95
#